data_AF-S6BF68-F1
#
_entry.id   AF-S6BF68-F1
#
_cell.length_a   1.000
_cell.length_b   1.000
_cell.length_c   1.000
_cell.angle_alpha   90.00
_cell.angle_beta   90.00
_cell.angle_gamma   90.00
#
_symmetry.space_group_name_H-M   'P 1'
#
loop_
_entity.id
_entity.type
_entity.pdbx_description
1 polymer ?
#
loop_
_entity_poly.entity_id
_entity_poly.type
_entity_poly.pdbx_seq_one_letter_code
_entity_poly.pdbx_strand_id
1 'polypeptide(L)'
;MSRYNNHVVSSDSESDDYEEVLTRNTAADSEIDETSQDLTQSQRDDYCREDNEIQIGQYSKVRTEMDVLVGKLLSRWWYVLPDWPPANYNYREQLEKHMLKCYPVPEFEDHENVDSNGYTKCYQLSAFPGVFRDFKGIAHDLRPIEGKPCYNNLIQKPREELIRLIKAAIRKQIELLSKSPYDESAYIERLQEELSELK
;
A
#
# COMPACT_ATOMS: atom_id res chain seq x y z
N MET A 1 54.16 7.61 12.08
CA MET A 1 54.55 6.41 12.84
C MET A 1 53.29 5.55 12.91
N SER A 2 53.14 4.35 12.34
CA SER A 2 54.05 3.37 11.75
C SER A 2 53.33 2.70 10.56
N ARG A 3 54.11 2.24 9.58
CA ARG A 3 53.71 1.49 8.37
C ARG A 3 53.91 -0.02 8.57
N TYR A 4 53.52 -0.80 7.55
CA TYR A 4 53.92 -2.18 7.18
C TYR A 4 53.05 -3.33 7.74
N ASN A 5 52.70 -4.40 7.00
CA ASN A 5 52.85 -4.75 5.58
C ASN A 5 51.94 -5.97 5.24
N ASN A 6 51.69 -6.16 3.96
CA ASN A 6 51.13 -7.37 3.33
C ASN A 6 51.98 -8.64 3.55
N HIS A 7 51.33 -9.81 3.59
CA HIS A 7 51.83 -10.97 2.86
C HIS A 7 50.71 -11.94 2.43
N VAL A 8 50.78 -12.34 1.15
CA VAL A 8 50.00 -13.37 0.47
C VAL A 8 50.86 -14.63 0.46
N VAL A 9 50.30 -15.81 0.81
CA VAL A 9 50.74 -17.11 0.28
C VAL A 9 49.52 -18.04 0.17
N SER A 10 49.52 -18.80 -0.92
CA SER A 10 48.50 -19.70 -1.45
C SER A 10 48.73 -21.16 -1.02
N SER A 11 47.64 -21.94 -1.15
CA SER A 11 47.51 -23.35 -1.58
C SER A 11 47.81 -24.55 -0.65
N ASP A 12 46.97 -25.56 -0.88
CA ASP A 12 47.01 -27.00 -0.57
C ASP A 12 46.53 -27.40 0.84
N SER A 13 45.75 -28.46 1.06
CA SER A 13 44.98 -29.41 0.23
C SER A 13 44.40 -30.41 1.24
N GLU A 14 43.12 -30.79 1.17
CA GLU A 14 42.67 -32.10 1.67
C GLU A 14 41.27 -32.40 1.14
N SER A 15 41.07 -33.68 0.89
CA SER A 15 40.33 -34.25 -0.21
C SER A 15 39.22 -35.20 0.27
N ASP A 16 38.56 -35.80 -0.72
CA ASP A 16 37.74 -37.00 -0.67
C ASP A 16 36.29 -36.78 -0.20
N ASP A 17 35.25 -37.32 -0.82
CA ASP A 17 35.01 -38.09 -2.04
C ASP A 17 33.52 -38.41 -1.91
N TYR A 18 32.66 -38.26 -2.92
CA TYR A 18 31.54 -39.20 -3.13
C TYR A 18 31.08 -39.12 -4.59
N GLU A 19 31.43 -40.19 -5.30
CA GLU A 19 31.13 -40.50 -6.70
C GLU A 19 29.65 -40.81 -6.98
N GLU A 20 29.32 -40.61 -8.25
CA GLU A 20 28.04 -40.74 -8.93
C GLU A 20 27.76 -42.21 -9.29
N VAL A 21 26.55 -42.73 -9.02
CA VAL A 21 26.11 -44.02 -9.62
C VAL A 21 24.68 -43.92 -10.12
N LEU A 22 24.57 -43.88 -11.45
CA LEU A 22 23.36 -44.11 -12.24
C LEU A 22 23.02 -45.61 -12.28
N THR A 23 21.80 -46.00 -11.92
CA THR A 23 21.18 -47.23 -12.46
C THR A 23 19.66 -47.07 -12.65
N ARG A 24 19.15 -47.70 -13.72
CA ARG A 24 17.79 -47.62 -14.26
C ARG A 24 16.88 -48.75 -13.75
N ASN A 25 15.58 -48.41 -13.68
CA ASN A 25 14.35 -49.21 -13.84
C ASN A 25 13.90 -50.18 -12.72
N THR A 26 12.69 -49.94 -12.17
CA THR A 26 11.48 -50.75 -12.40
C THR A 26 10.22 -50.02 -11.89
N ALA A 27 9.09 -50.24 -12.59
CA ALA A 27 7.78 -49.64 -12.34
C ALA A 27 7.02 -50.31 -11.19
N ALA A 28 6.21 -49.53 -10.44
CA ALA A 28 4.90 -49.91 -9.88
C ALA A 28 4.28 -48.74 -9.08
N ASP A 29 3.27 -48.11 -9.67
CA ASP A 29 2.03 -47.54 -9.11
C ASP A 29 1.99 -47.01 -7.66
N SER A 30 1.78 -45.69 -7.52
CA SER A 30 0.80 -45.14 -6.58
C SER A 30 0.29 -43.78 -7.08
N GLU A 31 -1.03 -43.63 -7.01
CA GLU A 31 -1.87 -42.64 -7.65
C GLU A 31 -1.67 -41.22 -7.08
N ILE A 32 -1.48 -40.23 -7.95
CA ILE A 32 -1.61 -38.81 -7.62
C ILE A 32 -2.97 -38.37 -8.16
N ASP A 33 -3.93 -38.16 -7.27
CA ASP A 33 -5.23 -37.56 -7.59
C ASP A 33 -5.06 -36.05 -7.76
N GLU A 34 -4.70 -35.64 -8.97
CA GLU A 34 -4.76 -34.25 -9.43
C GLU A 34 -6.21 -33.92 -9.81
N THR A 35 -6.97 -33.36 -8.87
CA THR A 35 -8.21 -32.63 -9.19
C THR A 35 -8.12 -31.17 -8.74
N SER A 36 -7.18 -30.43 -9.33
CA SER A 36 -7.28 -28.98 -9.45
C SER A 36 -8.33 -28.66 -10.51
N GLN A 37 -9.58 -28.44 -10.08
CA GLN A 37 -10.64 -27.93 -10.95
C GLN A 37 -10.34 -26.46 -11.27
N ASP A 38 -9.88 -26.23 -12.50
CA ASP A 38 -9.65 -24.91 -13.09
C ASP A 38 -10.99 -24.17 -13.22
N LEU A 39 -11.20 -23.16 -12.37
CA LEU A 39 -12.39 -22.32 -12.41
C LEU A 39 -12.38 -21.49 -13.70
N THR A 40 -13.41 -21.73 -14.53
CA THR A 40 -13.59 -21.00 -15.79
C THR A 40 -13.63 -19.49 -15.54
N GLN A 41 -13.05 -18.73 -16.47
CA GLN A 41 -13.00 -17.26 -16.43
C GLN A 41 -14.38 -16.64 -16.12
N SER A 42 -15.46 -17.26 -16.59
CA SER A 42 -16.85 -16.85 -16.37
C SER A 42 -17.34 -16.93 -14.92
N GLN A 43 -16.74 -17.76 -14.07
CA GLN A 43 -17.13 -17.91 -12.66
C GLN A 43 -16.37 -16.96 -11.73
N ARG A 44 -15.31 -16.31 -12.24
CA ARG A 44 -14.57 -15.27 -11.53
C ARG A 44 -15.28 -13.92 -11.56
N ASP A 45 -16.12 -13.69 -12.58
CA ASP A 45 -16.73 -12.40 -12.83
C ASP A 45 -18.01 -12.13 -12.00
N ASP A 46 -18.55 -13.12 -11.29
CA ASP A 46 -19.89 -13.03 -10.67
C ASP A 46 -19.89 -12.62 -9.17
N TYR A 47 -18.73 -12.54 -8.51
CA TYR A 47 -18.63 -12.16 -7.08
C TYR A 47 -18.20 -10.71 -6.82
N CYS A 48 -18.03 -9.90 -7.86
CA CYS A 48 -17.52 -8.54 -7.76
C CYS A 48 -18.61 -7.49 -8.02
N ARG A 49 -19.75 -7.56 -7.31
CA ARG A 49 -20.82 -6.56 -7.52
C ARG A 49 -21.44 -6.01 -6.25
N GLU A 50 -20.59 -5.37 -5.45
CA GLU A 50 -20.95 -4.07 -4.88
C GLU A 50 -19.93 -3.06 -5.40
N ASP A 51 -20.10 -2.70 -6.68
CA ASP A 51 -19.43 -1.57 -7.29
C ASP A 51 -19.83 -0.29 -6.53
N ASN A 52 -19.05 0.07 -5.50
CA ASN A 52 -18.66 1.47 -5.40
C ASN A 52 -17.75 1.74 -6.61
N GLU A 53 -18.37 1.76 -7.79
CA GLU A 53 -17.75 2.04 -9.07
C GLU A 53 -16.85 3.23 -8.80
N ILE A 54 -15.53 3.06 -8.96
CA ILE A 54 -14.62 4.18 -8.81
C ILE A 54 -15.07 5.15 -9.88
N GLN A 55 -15.88 6.14 -9.50
CA GLN A 55 -16.25 7.23 -10.37
C GLN A 55 -14.96 7.97 -10.65
N ILE A 56 -14.29 7.55 -11.73
CA ILE A 56 -13.22 8.29 -12.35
C ILE A 56 -13.91 9.57 -12.81
N GLY A 57 -13.84 10.59 -11.96
CA GLY A 57 -14.44 11.88 -12.24
C GLY A 57 -14.01 12.31 -13.63
N GLN A 58 -14.97 12.78 -14.44
CA GLN A 58 -14.66 13.26 -15.78
C GLN A 58 -13.59 14.34 -15.66
N TYR A 59 -12.36 14.02 -16.05
CA TYR A 59 -11.27 14.99 -16.01
C TYR A 59 -11.58 16.07 -17.04
N SER A 60 -12.15 17.18 -16.58
CA SER A 60 -12.23 18.38 -17.40
C SER A 60 -10.80 18.76 -17.80
N LYS A 61 -10.54 18.87 -19.10
CA LYS A 61 -9.27 19.42 -19.62
C LYS A 61 -9.04 20.85 -19.13
N VAL A 62 -10.10 21.54 -18.72
CA VAL A 62 -10.05 22.89 -18.15
C VAL A 62 -10.16 22.78 -16.64
N ARG A 63 -9.04 23.03 -15.94
CA ARG A 63 -8.99 23.08 -14.47
C ARG A 63 -9.47 24.45 -14.00
N THR A 64 -10.43 24.47 -13.08
CA THR A 64 -10.84 25.67 -12.37
C THR A 64 -9.79 26.09 -11.34
N GLU A 65 -9.86 27.33 -10.84
CA GLU A 65 -8.98 27.77 -9.75
C GLU A 65 -9.12 26.89 -8.49
N MET A 66 -10.34 26.43 -8.19
CA MET A 66 -10.61 25.52 -7.08
C MET A 66 -9.92 24.16 -7.29
N ASP A 67 -9.91 23.62 -8.51
CA ASP A 67 -9.20 22.37 -8.82
C ASP A 67 -7.70 22.49 -8.58
N VAL A 68 -7.13 23.65 -8.94
CA VAL A 68 -5.71 23.95 -8.70
C VAL A 68 -5.43 24.00 -7.20
N LEU A 69 -6.28 24.65 -6.40
CA LEU A 69 -6.13 24.71 -4.94
C LEU A 69 -6.25 23.32 -4.31
N VAL A 70 -7.24 22.52 -4.70
CA VAL A 70 -7.40 21.14 -4.19
C VAL A 70 -6.20 20.29 -4.56
N GLY A 71 -5.71 20.37 -5.81
CA GLY A 71 -4.51 19.66 -6.25
C GLY A 71 -3.27 20.06 -5.45
N LYS A 72 -3.08 21.36 -5.21
CA LYS A 72 -2.01 21.87 -4.35
C LYS A 72 -2.11 21.29 -2.94
N LEU A 73 -3.28 21.30 -2.31
CA LEU A 73 -3.46 20.74 -0.98
C LEU A 73 -3.22 19.22 -0.94
N LEU A 74 -3.76 18.47 -1.91
CA LEU A 74 -3.58 17.02 -2.01
C LEU A 74 -2.11 16.62 -2.17
N SER A 75 -1.27 17.44 -2.80
CA SER A 75 0.16 17.12 -2.96
C SER A 75 0.96 17.23 -1.65
N ARG A 76 0.34 17.69 -0.57
CA ARG A 76 1.01 18.08 0.69
C ARG A 76 0.10 17.92 1.91
N TRP A 77 -0.92 17.08 1.79
CA TRP A 77 -2.00 16.97 2.78
C TRP A 77 -1.49 16.49 4.14
N TRP A 78 -0.48 15.62 4.14
CA TRP A 78 0.12 15.01 5.34
C TRP A 78 0.86 16.00 6.25
N TYR A 79 1.08 17.25 5.81
CA TYR A 79 1.68 18.28 6.66
C TYR A 79 0.65 19.04 7.52
N VAL A 80 -0.65 18.87 7.27
CA VAL A 80 -1.68 19.80 7.73
C VAL A 80 -3.00 19.13 8.12
N LEU A 81 -3.39 18.04 7.45
CA LEU A 81 -4.58 17.29 7.82
C LEU A 81 -4.23 16.20 8.85
N PRO A 82 -5.20 15.75 9.66
CA PRO A 82 -5.02 14.59 10.53
C PRO A 82 -4.62 13.34 9.74
N ASP A 83 -3.97 12.39 10.43
CA ASP A 83 -3.67 11.09 9.86
C ASP A 83 -4.95 10.40 9.37
N TRP A 84 -4.85 9.82 8.17
CA TRP A 84 -5.93 9.06 7.56
C TRP A 84 -5.40 7.74 6.99
N PRO A 85 -6.02 6.59 7.33
CA PRO A 85 -7.14 6.44 8.24
C PRO A 85 -6.75 6.74 9.71
N PRO A 86 -7.71 7.08 10.60
CA PRO A 86 -7.42 7.26 12.02
C PRO A 86 -6.82 5.99 12.62
N ALA A 87 -5.76 6.12 13.43
CA ALA A 87 -5.04 4.98 14.01
C ALA A 87 -5.93 4.06 14.88
N ASN A 88 -7.00 4.60 15.45
CA ASN A 88 -7.96 3.90 16.30
C ASN A 88 -9.28 3.56 15.59
N TYR A 89 -9.34 3.63 14.25
CA TYR A 89 -10.55 3.27 13.51
C TYR A 89 -10.86 1.77 13.65
N ASN A 90 -12.10 1.44 14.04
CA ASN A 90 -12.53 0.07 14.24
C ASN A 90 -13.12 -0.50 12.94
N TYR A 91 -12.44 -1.50 12.36
CA TYR A 91 -12.88 -2.14 11.11
C TYR A 91 -13.91 -3.26 11.31
N ARG A 92 -14.30 -3.59 12.55
CA ARG A 92 -15.19 -4.72 12.84
C ARG A 92 -16.51 -4.65 12.08
N GLU A 93 -17.19 -3.51 12.12
CA GLU A 93 -18.48 -3.33 11.43
C GLU A 93 -18.34 -3.46 9.92
N GLN A 94 -17.23 -2.99 9.36
CA GLN A 94 -16.97 -3.09 7.93
C GLN A 94 -16.62 -4.51 7.51
N LEU A 95 -15.86 -5.25 8.31
CA LEU A 95 -15.59 -6.67 8.10
C LEU A 95 -16.87 -7.49 8.17
N GLU A 96 -17.73 -7.24 9.17
CA GLU A 96 -19.04 -7.88 9.30
C GLU A 96 -19.93 -7.59 8.09
N LYS A 97 -20.00 -6.33 7.64
CA LYS A 97 -20.78 -5.93 6.47
C LYS A 97 -20.34 -6.63 5.18
N HIS A 98 -19.03 -6.85 5.00
CA HIS A 98 -18.49 -7.51 3.79
C HIS A 98 -18.36 -9.03 3.93
N MET A 99 -18.88 -9.62 5.01
CA MET A 99 -18.74 -11.06 5.31
C MET A 99 -17.26 -11.51 5.29
N LEU A 100 -16.39 -10.71 5.89
CA LEU A 100 -14.95 -10.96 5.97
C LEU A 100 -14.52 -11.28 7.41
N LYS A 101 -13.60 -12.24 7.54
CA LYS A 101 -12.99 -12.59 8.83
C LYS A 101 -11.48 -12.47 8.72
N CYS A 102 -10.92 -11.52 9.48
CA CYS A 102 -9.50 -11.21 9.45
C CYS A 102 -8.72 -12.15 10.37
N TYR A 103 -7.65 -12.75 9.83
CA TYR A 103 -6.68 -13.56 10.56
C TYR A 103 -5.28 -12.92 10.46
N PRO A 104 -4.40 -13.16 11.44
CA PRO A 104 -2.98 -12.89 11.30
C PRO A 104 -2.39 -13.63 10.09
N VAL A 105 -1.46 -13.01 9.37
CA VAL A 105 -0.81 -13.62 8.20
C VAL A 105 -0.26 -15.02 8.46
N PRO A 106 0.40 -15.32 9.61
CA PRO A 106 0.91 -16.67 9.88
C PRO A 106 -0.17 -17.74 10.01
N GLU A 107 -1.38 -17.38 10.45
CA GLU A 107 -2.50 -18.30 10.68
C GLU A 107 -3.41 -18.39 9.44
N PHE A 108 -3.22 -17.52 8.45
CA PHE A 108 -4.13 -17.36 7.32
C PHE A 108 -4.31 -18.65 6.52
N GLU A 109 -3.24 -19.42 6.33
CA GLU A 109 -3.30 -20.69 5.59
C GLU A 109 -3.97 -21.82 6.35
N ASP A 110 -3.99 -21.74 7.69
CA ASP A 110 -4.58 -22.76 8.56
C ASP A 110 -6.12 -22.70 8.60
N HIS A 111 -6.70 -21.60 8.12
CA HIS A 111 -8.14 -21.37 8.11
C HIS A 111 -8.79 -21.70 6.77
N GLU A 112 -10.04 -22.17 6.84
CA GLU A 112 -10.89 -22.39 5.66
C GLU A 112 -11.10 -21.10 4.86
N ASN A 113 -11.14 -21.22 3.54
CA ASN A 113 -11.34 -20.08 2.64
C ASN A 113 -12.64 -19.32 2.92
N VAL A 114 -13.70 -20.07 3.24
CA VAL A 114 -15.01 -19.57 3.66
C VAL A 114 -15.46 -20.43 4.83
N ASP A 115 -15.83 -19.80 5.95
CA ASP A 115 -16.27 -20.53 7.14
C ASP A 115 -17.74 -20.98 7.05
N SER A 116 -18.17 -21.78 8.03
CA SER A 116 -19.56 -22.29 8.12
C SER A 116 -20.64 -21.20 8.20
N ASN A 117 -20.29 -19.96 8.54
CA ASN A 117 -21.21 -18.82 8.57
C ASN A 117 -21.15 -17.98 7.27
N GLY A 118 -20.37 -18.41 6.28
CA GLY A 118 -20.20 -17.72 5.00
C GLY A 118 -19.16 -16.61 5.02
N TYR A 119 -18.35 -16.47 6.08
CA TYR A 119 -17.32 -15.44 6.13
C TYR A 119 -16.09 -15.88 5.36
N THR A 120 -15.63 -15.02 4.45
CA THR A 120 -14.41 -15.22 3.68
C THR A 120 -13.19 -14.84 4.51
N LYS A 121 -12.17 -15.70 4.57
CA LYS A 121 -10.92 -15.38 5.27
C LYS A 121 -10.18 -14.24 4.57
N CYS A 122 -9.65 -13.31 5.35
CA CYS A 122 -8.78 -12.25 4.87
C CYS A 122 -7.65 -11.97 5.86
N TYR A 123 -6.67 -11.19 5.43
CA TYR A 123 -5.64 -10.63 6.30
C TYR A 123 -5.41 -9.16 5.97
N GLN A 124 -4.94 -8.37 6.94
CA GLN A 124 -4.66 -6.96 6.72
C GLN A 124 -3.26 -6.75 6.11
N LEU A 125 -3.16 -5.84 5.13
CA LEU A 125 -1.87 -5.45 4.55
C LEU A 125 -1.12 -4.53 5.53
N SER A 126 0.06 -4.94 5.96
CA SER A 126 0.86 -4.21 6.96
C SER A 126 1.21 -2.77 6.55
N ALA A 127 1.56 -2.56 5.27
CA ALA A 127 1.88 -1.24 4.74
C ALA A 127 0.64 -0.35 4.48
N PHE A 128 -0.57 -0.93 4.49
CA PHE A 128 -1.81 -0.22 4.19
C PHE A 128 -2.89 -0.59 5.23
N PRO A 129 -2.82 -0.04 6.45
CA PRO A 129 -3.85 -0.27 7.47
C PRO A 129 -5.25 0.04 6.94
N GLY A 130 -6.19 -0.86 7.20
CA GLY A 130 -7.56 -0.81 6.70
C GLY A 130 -7.78 -1.39 5.30
N VAL A 131 -6.72 -1.84 4.61
CA VAL A 131 -6.83 -2.63 3.38
C VAL A 131 -6.62 -4.11 3.70
N PHE A 132 -7.59 -4.93 3.33
CA PHE A 132 -7.59 -6.36 3.60
C PHE A 132 -7.50 -7.14 2.29
N ARG A 133 -6.77 -8.25 2.27
CA ARG A 133 -6.70 -9.14 1.11
C ARG A 133 -7.32 -10.48 1.47
N ASP A 134 -8.22 -10.97 0.63
CA ASP A 134 -8.82 -12.30 0.81
C ASP A 134 -8.01 -13.41 0.13
N PHE A 135 -8.46 -14.66 0.29
CA PHE A 135 -7.79 -15.84 -0.30
C PHE A 135 -7.81 -15.86 -1.83
N LYS A 136 -8.72 -15.11 -2.48
CA LYS A 136 -8.77 -14.95 -3.94
C LYS A 136 -7.80 -13.87 -4.43
N GLY A 137 -7.13 -13.17 -3.51
CA GLY A 137 -6.25 -12.06 -3.81
C GLY A 137 -6.97 -10.72 -4.03
N ILE A 138 -8.28 -10.65 -3.76
CA ILE A 138 -9.06 -9.41 -3.91
C ILE A 138 -8.75 -8.50 -2.71
N ALA A 139 -8.49 -7.22 -3.00
CA ALA A 139 -8.24 -6.21 -1.99
C ALA A 139 -9.52 -5.45 -1.63
N HIS A 140 -9.87 -5.47 -0.35
CA HIS A 140 -11.00 -4.78 0.25
C HIS A 140 -10.49 -3.55 1.00
N ASP A 141 -10.72 -2.36 0.46
CA ASP A 141 -10.39 -1.10 1.13
C ASP A 141 -11.53 -0.67 2.06
N LEU A 142 -11.36 -0.93 3.36
CA LEU A 142 -12.37 -0.67 4.38
C LEU A 142 -12.10 0.63 5.15
N ARG A 143 -11.19 1.48 4.66
CA ARG A 143 -10.86 2.77 5.30
C ARG A 143 -12.06 3.72 5.24
N PRO A 144 -12.26 4.57 6.25
CA PRO A 144 -13.41 5.48 6.31
C PRO A 144 -13.40 6.50 5.17
N ILE A 145 -14.55 6.75 4.56
CA ILE A 145 -14.72 7.81 3.56
C ILE A 145 -14.59 9.19 4.21
N GLU A 146 -15.08 9.32 5.44
CA GLU A 146 -14.94 10.55 6.23
C GLU A 146 -13.46 10.87 6.50
N GLY A 147 -13.10 12.14 6.37
CA GLY A 147 -11.72 12.61 6.58
C GLY A 147 -10.72 12.20 5.50
N LYS A 148 -11.12 11.37 4.51
CA LYS A 148 -10.24 10.92 3.42
C LYS A 148 -9.69 12.13 2.66
N PRO A 149 -8.36 12.27 2.51
CA PRO A 149 -7.75 13.34 1.72
C PRO A 149 -7.93 13.04 0.22
N CYS A 150 -9.13 13.29 -0.30
CA CYS A 150 -9.48 13.11 -1.71
C CYS A 150 -10.13 14.36 -2.29
N TYR A 151 -10.15 14.45 -3.62
CA TYR A 151 -10.73 15.58 -4.34
C TYR A 151 -12.19 15.84 -3.93
N ASN A 152 -13.02 14.79 -3.92
CA ASN A 152 -14.46 14.90 -3.61
C ASN A 152 -14.70 15.49 -2.22
N ASN A 153 -13.85 15.21 -1.23
CA ASN A 153 -13.98 15.77 0.12
C ASN A 153 -13.43 17.21 0.19
N LEU A 154 -12.31 17.49 -0.48
CA LEU A 154 -11.64 18.78 -0.38
C LEU A 154 -12.27 19.88 -1.24
N ILE A 155 -12.87 19.54 -2.39
CA ILE A 155 -13.55 20.52 -3.26
C ILE A 155 -14.77 21.15 -2.59
N GLN A 156 -15.32 20.50 -1.56
CA GLN A 156 -16.44 21.01 -0.77
C GLN A 156 -16.02 22.08 0.26
N LYS A 157 -14.71 22.26 0.51
CA LYS A 157 -14.22 23.26 1.45
C LYS A 157 -14.27 24.67 0.85
N PRO A 158 -14.51 25.72 1.66
CA PRO A 158 -14.38 27.10 1.23
C PRO A 158 -12.97 27.40 0.69
N ARG A 159 -12.88 28.27 -0.31
CA ARG A 159 -11.63 28.69 -0.95
C ARG A 159 -10.62 29.20 0.07
N GLU A 160 -11.07 30.02 1.01
CA GLU A 160 -10.25 30.63 2.07
C GLU A 160 -9.68 29.57 3.01
N GLU A 161 -10.46 28.52 3.31
CA GLU A 161 -9.99 27.40 4.14
C GLU A 161 -8.91 26.62 3.39
N LEU A 162 -9.11 26.31 2.11
CA LEU A 162 -8.09 25.63 1.29
C LEU A 162 -6.79 26.43 1.26
N ILE A 163 -6.85 27.74 1.03
CA ILE A 163 -5.67 28.61 1.02
C ILE A 163 -4.98 28.61 2.38
N ARG A 164 -5.73 28.71 3.47
CA ARG A 164 -5.18 28.66 4.83
C ARG A 164 -4.44 27.35 5.08
N LEU A 165 -5.02 26.21 4.68
CA LEU A 165 -4.42 24.88 4.83
C LEU A 165 -3.16 24.74 3.97
N ILE A 166 -3.18 25.21 2.72
CA ILE A 166 -2.02 25.18 1.82
C ILE A 166 -0.88 26.02 2.40
N LYS A 167 -1.17 27.24 2.89
CA LYS A 167 -0.17 28.11 3.54
C LYS A 167 0.42 27.43 4.78
N ALA A 168 -0.39 26.76 5.59
CA ALA A 168 0.09 26.00 6.74
C ALA A 168 1.00 24.83 6.34
N ALA A 169 0.61 24.07 5.31
CA ALA A 169 1.39 22.95 4.78
C ALA A 169 2.76 23.39 4.27
N ILE A 170 2.80 24.46 3.45
CA ILE A 170 4.05 25.00 2.90
C ILE A 170 4.98 25.46 4.03
N ARG A 171 4.45 26.16 5.05
CA ARG A 171 5.26 26.57 6.21
C ARG A 171 5.83 25.37 6.96
N LYS A 172 5.02 24.33 7.17
CA LYS A 172 5.49 23.11 7.83
C LYS A 172 6.56 22.39 7.02
N GLN A 173 6.40 22.36 5.70
CA GLN A 173 7.37 21.79 4.79
C GLN A 173 8.71 22.55 4.83
N ILE A 174 8.69 23.89 4.80
CA ILE A 174 9.90 24.71 4.98
C ILE A 174 10.56 24.43 6.34
N GLU A 175 9.77 24.34 7.43
CA GLU A 175 10.28 24.03 8.76
C GLU A 175 11.03 22.70 8.79
N LEU A 176 10.49 21.66 8.16
CA LEU A 176 11.10 20.34 8.12
C LEU A 176 12.36 20.32 7.23
N LEU A 177 12.31 20.93 6.05
CA LEU A 177 13.45 21.03 5.14
C LEU A 177 14.61 21.83 5.73
N SER A 178 14.32 22.87 6.52
CA SER A 178 15.36 23.65 7.21
C SER A 178 16.16 22.86 8.25
N LYS A 179 15.65 21.70 8.66
CA LYS A 179 16.30 20.76 9.58
C LYS A 179 16.92 19.56 8.85
N SER A 180 16.83 19.51 7.52
CA SER A 180 17.40 18.45 6.69
C SER A 180 18.93 18.46 6.81
N PRO A 181 19.60 17.28 6.82
CA PRO A 181 21.05 17.22 6.72
C PRO A 181 21.58 17.55 5.31
N TYR A 182 20.68 17.72 4.32
CA TYR A 182 21.01 18.03 2.93
C TYR A 182 20.77 19.51 2.62
N ASP A 183 21.39 20.01 1.54
CA ASP A 183 21.12 21.36 1.04
C ASP A 183 19.78 21.40 0.29
N GLU A 184 18.78 21.96 0.96
CA GLU A 184 17.41 22.13 0.43
C GLU A 184 17.12 23.58 0.00
N SER A 185 18.13 24.45 -0.03
CA SER A 185 17.96 25.92 -0.14
C SER A 185 17.14 26.33 -1.36
N ALA A 186 17.45 25.75 -2.53
CA ALA A 186 16.75 26.03 -3.78
C ALA A 186 15.28 25.57 -3.76
N TYR A 187 14.95 24.53 -2.99
CA TYR A 187 13.57 24.10 -2.84
C TYR A 187 12.80 24.96 -1.84
N ILE A 188 13.46 25.35 -0.74
CA ILE A 188 12.90 26.27 0.24
C ILE A 188 12.56 27.62 -0.41
N GLU A 189 13.44 28.17 -1.26
CA GLU A 189 13.18 29.42 -1.99
C GLU A 189 11.92 29.32 -2.87
N ARG A 190 11.76 28.22 -3.65
CA ARG A 190 10.55 27.98 -4.44
C ARG A 190 9.29 27.89 -3.58
N LEU A 191 9.37 27.27 -2.40
CA LEU A 191 8.24 27.19 -1.47
C LEU A 191 7.87 28.55 -0.88
N GLN A 192 8.85 29.42 -0.64
CA GLN A 192 8.63 30.79 -0.17
C GLN A 192 7.97 31.66 -1.24
N GLU A 193 8.40 31.52 -2.49
CA GLU A 193 7.75 32.17 -3.63
C GLU A 193 6.29 31.73 -3.75
N GLU A 194 6.01 30.42 -3.76
CA GLU A 194 4.64 29.89 -3.80
C GLU A 194 3.79 30.42 -2.63
N LEU A 195 4.36 30.53 -1.44
CA LEU A 195 3.66 31.06 -0.27
C LEU A 195 3.24 32.52 -0.44
N SER A 196 4.06 33.32 -1.13
CA SER A 196 3.80 34.75 -1.37
C SER A 196 2.73 35.00 -2.44
N GLU A 197 2.60 34.09 -3.41
CA GLU A 197 1.63 34.17 -4.49
C GLU A 197 0.21 33.79 -4.05
N LEU A 198 0.07 33.00 -2.98
CA LEU A 198 -1.22 32.59 -2.44
C LEU A 198 -1.95 33.79 -1.80
N LYS A 199 -2.93 34.35 -2.52
CA LYS A 199 -3.83 35.41 -2.04
C LYS A 199 -5.06 34.82 -1.35
#